data_AF-A0A1J3EG47-F1
#
_entry.id   AF-A0A1J3EG47-F1
#
_cell.length_a   1.000
_cell.length_b   1.000
_cell.length_c   1.000
_cell.angle_alpha   90.00
_cell.angle_beta   90.00
_cell.angle_gamma   90.00
#
_symmetry.space_group_name_H-M   'P 1'
#
loop_
_entity.id
_entity.type
_entity.pdbx_description
1 polymer ?
#
loop_
_entity_poly.entity_id
_entity_poly.type
_entity_poly.pdbx_seq_one_letter_code
_entity_poly.pdbx_strand_id
1 'polypeptide(L)'
;MEEVCRAFDWVIRQGWAFYWGTSEWNQDEIAEAHFACEKYNLIKPVVEQCQYNIFEREKIEQGYKKLFEKKLLGTTIWSPLAGGVLTGKYNNGIPEGTRYDKNPDLLRIF
;
A
#
# COMPACT_ATOMS: atom_id res chain seq x y z
N MET A 1 12.89 -11.96 -2.36
CA MET A 1 12.76 -10.76 -3.23
C MET A 1 13.04 -11.02 -4.71
N GLU A 2 14.18 -11.60 -5.09
CA GLU A 2 14.56 -11.76 -6.51
C GLU A 2 13.46 -12.40 -7.40
N GLU A 3 12.89 -13.52 -6.95
CA GLU A 3 11.83 -14.22 -7.70
C GLU A 3 10.62 -13.33 -7.96
N VAL A 4 10.20 -12.54 -6.95
CA VAL A 4 9.07 -11.60 -7.06
C VAL A 4 9.37 -10.53 -8.10
N CYS A 5 10.57 -9.91 -8.07
CA CYS A 5 10.97 -8.92 -9.06
C CYS A 5 11.02 -9.51 -10.47
N ARG A 6 11.51 -10.74 -10.64
CA ARG A 6 11.52 -11.43 -11.94
C ARG A 6 10.12 -11.76 -12.44
N ALA A 7 9.20 -12.14 -11.55
CA ALA A 7 7.82 -12.40 -11.91
C ALA A 7 7.12 -11.13 -12.43
N PHE A 8 7.29 -10.00 -11.75
CA PHE A 8 6.73 -8.71 -12.20
C PHE A 8 7.36 -8.21 -13.50
N ASP A 9 8.68 -8.30 -13.63
CA ASP A 9 9.37 -7.98 -14.89
C ASP A 9 8.85 -8.85 -16.04
N TRP A 10 8.65 -10.15 -15.80
CA TRP A 10 8.14 -11.08 -16.79
C TRP A 10 6.73 -10.70 -17.25
N VAL A 11 5.77 -10.48 -16.34
CA VAL A 11 4.38 -10.14 -16.74
C VAL A 11 4.30 -8.80 -17.48
N ILE A 12 5.18 -7.84 -17.15
CA ILE A 12 5.25 -6.57 -17.87
C ILE A 12 5.81 -6.78 -19.28
N ARG A 13 6.86 -7.60 -19.44
CA ARG A 13 7.41 -7.94 -20.76
C ARG A 13 6.46 -8.75 -21.62
N GLN A 14 5.57 -9.54 -21.02
CA GLN A 14 4.48 -10.20 -21.73
C GLN A 14 3.37 -9.23 -22.19
N GLY A 15 3.40 -7.97 -21.73
CA GLY A 15 2.35 -6.98 -22.01
C GLY A 15 1.08 -7.17 -21.19
N TRP A 16 1.13 -7.93 -20.10
CA TRP A 16 -0.05 -8.17 -19.23
C TRP A 16 -0.26 -7.06 -18.21
N ALA A 17 0.79 -6.28 -17.95
CA ALA A 17 0.77 -5.08 -17.13
C ALA A 17 1.71 -4.03 -17.73
N PHE A 18 1.45 -2.75 -17.45
CA PHE A 18 2.35 -1.66 -17.86
C PHE A 18 3.46 -1.39 -16.83
N TYR A 19 3.11 -1.49 -15.54
CA TYR A 19 3.99 -1.24 -14.41
C TYR A 19 3.59 -2.16 -13.25
N TRP A 20 4.40 -2.17 -12.20
CA TRP A 20 4.04 -2.81 -10.94
C TRP A 20 4.35 -1.91 -9.75
N GLY A 21 3.77 -2.26 -8.61
CA GLY A 21 3.95 -1.58 -7.35
C GLY A 21 3.80 -2.56 -6.20
N THR A 22 4.05 -2.06 -5.00
CA THR A 22 3.96 -2.81 -3.75
C THR A 22 2.75 -2.34 -2.95
N SER A 23 2.32 -3.14 -1.98
CA SER A 23 1.26 -2.75 -1.06
C SER A 23 1.49 -3.33 0.32
N GLU A 24 1.48 -2.45 1.32
CA GLU A 24 1.76 -2.74 2.72
C GLU A 24 3.20 -3.18 3.02
N TRP A 25 4.12 -2.99 2.08
CA TRP A 25 5.53 -3.33 2.26
C TRP A 25 6.24 -2.28 3.12
N ASN A 26 7.20 -2.71 3.94
CA ASN A 26 8.03 -1.79 4.71
C ASN A 26 9.16 -1.19 3.84
N GLN A 27 9.85 -0.19 4.40
CA GLN A 27 10.90 0.54 3.69
C GLN A 27 12.04 -0.37 3.20
N ASP A 28 12.40 -1.38 3.99
CA ASP A 28 13.53 -2.27 3.71
C ASP A 28 13.17 -3.27 2.61
N GLU A 29 11.94 -3.78 2.60
CA GLU A 29 11.43 -4.64 1.52
C GLU A 29 11.40 -3.89 0.18
N ILE A 30 10.93 -2.64 0.17
CA ILE A 30 10.94 -1.80 -1.03
C ILE A 30 12.37 -1.54 -1.49
N ALA A 31 13.28 -1.23 -0.56
CA ALA A 31 14.69 -1.03 -0.87
C ALA A 31 15.36 -2.30 -1.43
N GLU A 32 15.04 -3.47 -0.88
CA GLU A 32 15.51 -4.77 -1.36
C GLU A 32 15.00 -5.04 -2.79
N ALA A 33 13.73 -4.72 -3.09
CA ALA A 33 13.18 -4.83 -4.44
C ALA A 33 13.91 -3.91 -5.43
N HIS A 34 14.12 -2.64 -5.06
CA HIS A 34 14.88 -1.70 -5.89
C HIS A 34 16.31 -2.19 -6.15
N PHE A 35 16.98 -2.72 -5.13
CA PHE A 35 18.32 -3.29 -5.26
C PHE A 35 18.34 -4.52 -6.17
N ALA A 36 17.41 -5.46 -5.99
CA ALA A 36 17.30 -6.64 -6.82
C ALA A 36 17.04 -6.27 -8.29
N CYS A 37 16.13 -5.32 -8.53
CA CYS A 37 15.84 -4.85 -9.89
C CYS A 37 17.05 -4.18 -10.54
N GLU A 38 17.79 -3.36 -9.81
CA GLU A 38 19.03 -2.75 -10.32
C GLU A 38 20.08 -3.82 -10.67
N LYS A 39 20.33 -4.75 -9.73
CA LYS A 39 21.34 -5.80 -9.88
C LYS A 39 21.11 -6.68 -11.10
N TYR A 40 19.85 -6.98 -11.41
CA TYR A 40 19.47 -7.91 -12.47
C TYR A 40 18.86 -7.22 -13.70
N ASN A 41 18.93 -5.88 -13.79
CA ASN A 41 18.38 -5.08 -14.88
C ASN A 41 16.88 -5.35 -15.16
N LEU A 42 16.09 -5.38 -14.08
CA LEU A 42 14.64 -5.60 -14.10
C LEU A 42 13.88 -4.29 -13.91
N ILE A 43 12.59 -4.31 -14.27
CA ILE A 43 11.69 -3.17 -14.04
C ILE A 43 11.41 -3.01 -12.54
N LYS A 44 11.67 -1.81 -11.99
CA LYS A 44 11.44 -1.46 -10.57
C LYS A 44 9.95 -1.19 -10.27
N PRO A 45 9.51 -1.38 -9.01
CA PRO A 45 8.18 -0.93 -8.62
C PRO A 45 8.13 0.60 -8.66
N VAL A 46 6.99 1.18 -9.05
CA VAL A 46 6.83 2.63 -9.23
C VAL A 46 5.95 3.29 -8.18
N VAL A 47 5.22 2.49 -7.41
CA VAL A 47 4.24 2.95 -6.42
C VAL A 47 4.22 2.02 -5.21
N GLU A 48 4.01 2.58 -4.03
CA GLU A 48 3.57 1.85 -2.83
C GLU A 48 2.14 2.23 -2.48
N GLN A 49 1.30 1.21 -2.27
CA GLN A 49 -0.08 1.35 -1.83
C GLN A 49 -0.23 0.97 -0.35
N CYS A 50 -0.36 1.97 0.51
CA CYS A 50 -0.36 1.81 1.96
C CYS A 50 -1.56 2.47 2.65
N GLN A 51 -1.87 2.02 3.86
CA GLN A 51 -2.89 2.63 4.69
C GLN A 51 -2.45 4.03 5.12
N TYR A 52 -3.36 5.00 5.01
CA TYR A 52 -3.12 6.31 5.59
C TYR A 52 -4.42 7.01 5.93
N ASN A 53 -4.57 7.41 7.19
CA ASN A 53 -5.68 8.21 7.70
C ASN A 53 -5.28 8.84 9.04
N ILE A 54 -6.18 9.57 9.71
CA ILE A 54 -5.84 10.27 10.96
C ILE A 54 -5.35 9.32 12.07
N PHE A 55 -5.80 8.05 12.09
CA PHE A 55 -5.37 7.05 13.07
C PHE A 55 -4.11 6.28 12.65
N GLU A 56 -3.85 6.18 11.34
CA GLU A 56 -2.71 5.43 10.78
C GLU A 56 -1.84 6.36 9.93
N ARG A 57 -0.73 6.82 10.51
CA ARG A 57 0.13 7.87 9.92
C ARG A 57 1.60 7.47 9.84
N GLU A 58 2.02 6.55 10.70
CA GLU A 58 3.44 6.28 10.95
C GLU A 58 4.14 5.73 9.71
N LYS A 59 3.48 4.82 9.00
CA LYS A 59 4.02 4.17 7.80
C LYS A 59 4.37 5.17 6.70
N ILE A 60 3.50 6.13 6.40
CA ILE A 60 3.77 7.18 5.40
C ILE A 60 4.73 8.25 5.94
N GLU A 61 4.43 8.83 7.10
CA GLU A 61 5.11 10.05 7.55
C GLU A 61 6.52 9.79 8.08
N GLN A 62 6.77 8.57 8.58
CA GLN A 62 8.06 8.17 9.14
C GLN A 62 8.67 7.02 8.34
N GLY A 63 7.89 5.96 8.09
CA GLY A 63 8.37 4.73 7.44
C GLY A 63 8.88 4.94 6.01
N TYR A 64 8.21 5.76 5.20
CA TYR A 64 8.58 5.98 3.79
C TYR A 64 9.31 7.29 3.52
N LYS A 65 9.60 8.07 4.56
CA LYS A 65 10.17 9.42 4.41
C LYS A 65 11.40 9.44 3.48
N LYS A 66 12.33 8.50 3.68
CA LYS A 66 13.56 8.41 2.87
C LYS A 66 13.29 7.99 1.42
N LEU A 67 12.26 7.17 1.16
CA LEU A 67 11.89 6.73 -0.18
C LEU A 67 11.33 7.90 -1.00
N PHE A 68 10.49 8.73 -0.38
CA PHE A 68 9.92 9.93 -1.01
C PHE A 68 10.95 11.04 -1.20
N GLU A 69 11.82 11.29 -0.21
CA GLU A 69 12.91 12.27 -0.33
C GLU A 69 13.85 11.96 -1.51
N LYS A 70 14.16 10.68 -1.72
CA LYS A 70 14.98 10.22 -2.85
C LYS A 70 14.22 10.12 -4.18
N LYS A 71 12.92 10.46 -4.20
CA LYS A 71 12.02 10.37 -5.38
C LYS A 71 12.03 8.97 -6.02
N LEU A 72 12.20 7.93 -5.21
CA LEU A 72 12.27 6.55 -5.71
C LEU A 72 10.89 5.96 -5.97
N LEU A 73 9.83 6.55 -5.42
CA LEU A 73 8.52 5.91 -5.34
C LEU A 73 7.39 6.96 -5.32
N GLY A 74 6.33 6.71 -6.09
CA GLY A 74 5.04 7.35 -5.88
C GLY A 74 4.23 6.67 -4.78
N THR A 75 3.08 7.22 -4.40
CA THR A 75 2.18 6.54 -3.46
C THR A 75 0.72 6.70 -3.85
N THR A 76 -0.07 5.68 -3.52
CA THR A 76 -1.53 5.74 -3.51
C THR A 76 -2.02 5.24 -2.16
N ILE A 77 -2.80 6.01 -1.42
CA ILE A 77 -3.23 5.59 -0.08
C ILE A 77 -4.54 4.81 -0.14
N TRP A 78 -4.76 3.91 0.82
CA TRP A 78 -6.05 3.27 1.04
C TRP A 78 -6.63 3.59 2.43
N SER A 79 -7.95 3.42 2.55
CA SER A 79 -8.76 3.75 3.75
C SER A 79 -8.53 5.15 4.36
N PRO A 80 -8.60 6.24 3.57
CA PRO A 80 -8.46 7.60 4.11
C PRO A 80 -9.51 7.96 5.17
N LEU A 81 -10.65 7.26 5.15
CA LEU A 81 -11.74 7.44 6.12
C LEU A 81 -11.85 6.29 7.14
N ALA A 82 -10.83 5.44 7.27
CA ALA A 82 -10.78 4.32 8.21
C ALA A 82 -12.07 3.46 8.20
N GLY A 83 -12.42 2.89 7.03
CA GLY A 83 -13.66 2.12 6.89
C GLY A 83 -14.96 2.93 7.02
N GLY A 84 -14.87 4.26 7.03
CA GLY A 84 -15.98 5.19 7.24
C GLY A 84 -16.07 5.74 8.65
N VAL A 85 -15.22 5.31 9.59
CA VAL A 85 -15.18 5.80 10.98
C VAL A 85 -14.98 7.32 11.03
N LEU A 86 -14.06 7.83 10.23
CA LEU A 86 -13.73 9.26 10.20
C LEU A 86 -14.83 10.15 9.59
N THR A 87 -15.96 9.57 9.17
CA THR A 87 -17.14 10.35 8.77
C THR A 87 -18.03 10.73 9.96
N GLY A 88 -17.82 10.13 11.14
CA GLY A 88 -18.68 10.30 12.32
C GLY A 88 -19.98 9.47 12.27
N LYS A 89 -20.25 8.73 11.19
CA LYS A 89 -21.49 7.96 11.02
C LYS A 89 -21.72 6.86 12.08
N TYR A 90 -20.66 6.45 12.79
CA TYR A 90 -20.73 5.41 13.81
C TYR A 90 -20.77 5.96 15.25
N ASN A 91 -20.82 7.28 15.45
CA ASN A 91 -20.77 7.90 16.78
C ASN A 91 -21.95 7.51 17.69
N ASN A 92 -23.09 7.13 17.09
CA ASN A 92 -24.32 6.76 17.79
C ASN A 92 -24.71 5.29 17.56
N GLY A 93 -23.73 4.42 17.32
CA GLY A 93 -23.95 3.02 16.94
C GLY A 93 -23.78 2.77 15.44
N ILE A 94 -24.09 1.56 14.98
CA ILE A 94 -23.85 1.13 13.60
C ILE A 94 -25.14 1.29 12.78
N PRO A 95 -25.19 2.21 11.79
CA PRO A 95 -26.37 2.35 10.95
C PRO A 95 -26.54 1.16 10.00
N GLU A 96 -27.79 0.78 9.72
CA GLU A 96 -28.14 -0.28 8.77
C GLU A 96 -27.57 0.00 7.37
N GLY A 97 -27.17 -1.05 6.66
CA GLY A 97 -26.64 -1.01 5.31
C GLY A 97 -25.19 -0.52 5.20
N THR A 98 -24.59 -0.07 6.31
CA THR A 98 -23.18 0.37 6.35
C THR A 98 -22.20 -0.80 6.29
N ARG A 99 -20.91 -0.49 6.15
CA ARG A 99 -19.85 -1.50 6.04
C ARG A 99 -19.82 -2.43 7.26
N TYR A 100 -19.94 -1.87 8.47
CA TYR A 100 -19.87 -2.65 9.72
C TYR A 100 -21.19 -3.31 10.11
N ASP A 101 -22.31 -2.84 9.57
CA ASP A 101 -23.58 -3.58 9.65
C ASP A 101 -23.48 -4.88 8.84
N LYS A 102 -23.00 -4.78 7.60
CA LYS A 102 -22.85 -5.94 6.70
C LYS A 102 -21.67 -6.86 7.03
N ASN A 103 -20.68 -6.35 7.76
CA ASN A 103 -19.44 -7.07 8.07
C ASN A 103 -19.05 -6.81 9.54
N PRO A 104 -19.79 -7.38 10.50
CA PRO A 104 -19.58 -7.11 11.92
C PRO A 104 -18.19 -7.54 12.42
N ASP A 105 -17.57 -8.55 11.79
CA ASP A 105 -16.22 -8.99 12.16
C ASP A 105 -15.13 -7.94 11.90
N LEU A 106 -15.36 -6.98 10.98
CA LEU A 106 -14.40 -5.92 10.68
C LEU A 106 -14.20 -4.93 11.85
N LEU A 107 -15.10 -4.90 12.82
CA LEU A 107 -14.94 -4.09 14.04
C LEU A 107 -13.81 -4.59 14.94
N ARG A 108 -13.42 -5.87 14.82
CA ARG A 108 -12.36 -6.47 15.64
C ARG A 108 -10.95 -6.15 15.14
N ILE A 109 -10.83 -5.49 13.99
CA ILE A 109 -9.57 -5.20 13.31
C ILE A 109 -9.09 -3.77 13.65
N PHE A 110 -9.78 -3.08 14.56
CA PHE A 110 -9.42 -1.78 15.12
C PHE A 110 -9.32 -1.87 16.64
#